data_AF-H8YWK2-F1
#
_entry.id   AF-H8YWK2-F1
#
_cell.length_a   1.000
_cell.length_b   1.000
_cell.length_c   1.000
_cell.angle_alpha   90.00
_cell.angle_beta   90.00
_cell.angle_gamma   90.00
#
_symmetry.space_group_name_H-M   'P 1'
#
loop_
_entity.id
_entity.type
_entity.pdbx_description
1 polymer ?
#
loop_
_entity_poly.entity_id
_entity_poly.type
_entity_poly.pdbx_seq_one_letter_code
_entity_poly.pdbx_strand_id
1 'polypeptide(L)'
;MSMRADHPQDDARDPSDDHPDLETPTFGIDEFCSLSGVARRTVRFYTQKGLLEPPEGAKRGSYYTRRHLEQLLLIRKWADAGVSLERIGRLLRGDAEPLPFQPAPGTVEVWSRVTLRPGLELHIEPGRLGLDAEQVRGLITQLSAVVEGLGHDGTD
;
A
#
# COMPACT_ATOMS: atom_id res chain seq x y z
N MET A 1 64.12 -10.55 -16.29
CA MET A 1 63.80 -9.27 -16.93
C MET A 1 63.10 -9.58 -18.25
N SER A 2 61.76 -9.58 -18.24
CA SER A 2 60.94 -9.78 -19.44
C SER A 2 59.64 -9.00 -19.19
N MET A 3 59.56 -7.83 -19.81
CA MET A 3 58.42 -6.91 -19.78
C MET A 3 57.40 -7.36 -20.82
N ARG A 4 56.15 -7.61 -20.39
CA ARG A 4 54.95 -7.27 -21.16
C ARG A 4 53.86 -6.81 -20.19
N ALA A 5 53.77 -5.49 -20.09
CA ALA A 5 52.57 -4.67 -19.94
C ALA A 5 51.34 -5.27 -20.66
N ASP A 6 50.10 -4.96 -20.35
CA ASP A 6 49.43 -4.19 -19.30
C ASP A 6 47.94 -4.49 -19.60
N HIS A 7 47.10 -4.63 -18.58
CA HIS A 7 45.69 -4.96 -18.76
C HIS A 7 44.95 -3.65 -19.10
N PRO A 8 44.33 -3.48 -20.29
CA PRO A 8 43.56 -2.28 -20.52
C PRO A 8 42.23 -2.39 -19.74
N GLN A 9 42.19 -1.74 -18.57
CA GLN A 9 40.96 -1.34 -17.92
C GLN A 9 40.39 -0.16 -18.69
N ASP A 10 39.46 -0.43 -19.59
CA ASP A 10 38.70 0.57 -20.33
C ASP A 10 37.31 0.70 -19.69
N ASP A 11 37.25 1.42 -18.56
CA ASP A 11 36.02 1.94 -17.97
C ASP A 11 36.27 3.41 -17.60
N ALA A 12 36.34 4.23 -18.64
CA ALA A 12 36.32 5.68 -18.51
C ALA A 12 34.98 6.10 -17.86
N ARG A 13 35.04 6.43 -16.56
CA ARG A 13 34.04 7.31 -15.95
C ARG A 13 34.31 8.71 -16.49
N ASP A 14 33.41 9.18 -17.33
CA ASP A 14 33.42 10.55 -17.86
C ASP A 14 33.21 11.55 -16.70
N PRO A 15 34.15 12.49 -16.46
CA PRO A 15 34.02 13.48 -15.41
C PRO A 15 33.47 14.79 -16.01
N SER A 16 32.20 14.80 -16.36
CA SER A 16 31.49 16.05 -16.63
C SER A 16 30.01 15.88 -16.34
N ASP A 17 29.64 16.13 -15.09
CA ASP A 17 28.34 16.71 -14.77
C ASP A 17 28.50 17.52 -13.47
N ASP A 18 28.76 18.81 -13.68
CA ASP A 18 28.69 19.86 -12.66
C ASP A 18 27.39 20.63 -12.91
N HIS A 19 26.30 20.20 -12.26
CA HIS A 19 25.04 20.94 -12.20
C HIS A 19 24.50 20.96 -10.75
N PRO A 20 24.66 22.07 -10.02
CA PRO A 20 24.17 22.20 -8.66
C PRO A 20 22.72 22.70 -8.69
N ASP A 21 21.72 21.81 -8.76
CA ASP A 21 20.31 22.11 -8.48
C ASP A 21 19.48 20.81 -8.27
N LEU A 22 19.37 20.35 -7.02
CA LEU A 22 18.45 19.30 -6.52
C LEU A 22 18.32 18.02 -7.40
N GLU A 23 19.42 17.31 -7.63
CA GLU A 23 19.40 16.02 -8.34
C GLU A 23 18.53 15.00 -7.59
N THR A 24 17.43 14.57 -8.21
CA THR A 24 16.64 13.46 -7.69
C THR A 24 17.47 12.19 -7.85
N PRO A 25 17.78 11.46 -6.77
CA PRO A 25 18.72 10.35 -6.84
C PRO A 25 18.20 9.27 -7.81
N THR A 26 19.10 8.83 -8.69
CA THR A 26 18.88 7.72 -9.62
C THR A 26 19.73 6.52 -9.21
N PHE A 27 19.23 5.33 -9.49
CA PHE A 27 19.79 4.08 -8.99
C PHE A 27 19.95 3.08 -10.13
N GLY A 28 21.12 2.44 -10.20
CA GLY A 28 21.28 1.23 -10.99
C GLY A 28 20.47 0.08 -10.40
N ILE A 29 20.22 -0.97 -11.19
CA ILE A 29 19.44 -2.13 -10.74
C ILE A 29 20.01 -2.83 -9.50
N ASP A 30 21.34 -2.90 -9.33
CA ASP A 30 21.96 -3.52 -8.14
C ASP A 30 21.71 -2.69 -6.87
N GLU A 31 21.92 -1.38 -6.95
CA GLU A 31 21.64 -0.45 -5.86
C GLU A 31 20.14 -0.42 -5.53
N PHE A 32 19.29 -0.40 -6.55
CA PHE A 32 17.83 -0.45 -6.40
C PHE A 32 17.35 -1.71 -5.67
N CYS A 33 17.93 -2.88 -5.97
CA CYS A 33 17.65 -4.12 -5.25
C CYS A 33 18.16 -4.08 -3.81
N SER A 34 19.35 -3.50 -3.59
CA SER A 34 19.94 -3.34 -2.26
C SER A 34 19.07 -2.45 -1.36
N LEU A 35 18.65 -1.28 -1.85
CA LEU A 35 17.82 -0.32 -1.12
C LEU A 35 16.42 -0.85 -0.82
N SER A 36 15.80 -1.56 -1.77
CA SER A 36 14.45 -2.10 -1.61
C SER A 36 14.39 -3.42 -0.82
N GLY A 37 15.51 -4.15 -0.74
CA GLY A 37 15.56 -5.53 -0.27
C GLY A 37 14.79 -6.51 -1.15
N VAL A 38 14.44 -6.12 -2.39
CA VAL A 38 13.71 -6.94 -3.34
C VAL A 38 14.67 -7.51 -4.37
N ALA A 39 14.59 -8.82 -4.60
CA ALA A 39 15.44 -9.48 -5.58
C ALA A 39 15.18 -9.00 -7.02
N ARG A 40 16.23 -8.90 -7.83
CA ARG A 40 16.17 -8.50 -9.25
C ARG A 40 15.11 -9.26 -10.06
N ARG A 41 14.93 -10.56 -9.79
CA ARG A 41 13.90 -11.39 -10.44
C ARG A 41 12.49 -10.86 -10.15
N THR A 42 12.22 -10.48 -8.90
CA THR A 42 10.93 -9.93 -8.46
C THR A 42 10.71 -8.54 -9.02
N VAL A 43 11.74 -7.69 -9.08
CA VAL A 43 11.67 -6.38 -9.75
C VAL A 43 11.23 -6.54 -11.20
N ARG A 44 11.88 -7.42 -11.98
CA ARG A 44 11.49 -7.69 -13.37
C ARG A 44 10.06 -8.23 -13.48
N PHE A 45 9.67 -9.12 -12.57
CA PHE A 45 8.32 -9.66 -12.54
C PHE A 45 7.26 -8.58 -12.29
N TYR A 46 7.48 -7.66 -11.34
CA TYR A 46 6.58 -6.54 -11.08
C TYR A 46 6.52 -5.56 -12.25
N THR A 47 7.65 -5.27 -12.89
CA THR A 47 7.66 -4.45 -14.12
C THR A 47 6.86 -5.11 -15.25
N GLN A 48 7.03 -6.42 -15.48
CA GLN A 48 6.27 -7.14 -16.51
C GLN A 48 4.76 -7.22 -16.21
N LYS A 49 4.39 -7.25 -14.93
CA LYS A 49 2.98 -7.22 -14.49
C LYS A 49 2.39 -5.81 -14.48
N GLY A 50 3.17 -4.78 -14.81
CA GLY A 50 2.73 -3.38 -14.74
C GLY A 50 2.48 -2.87 -13.32
N LEU A 51 3.04 -3.53 -12.30
CA LEU A 51 2.94 -3.12 -10.90
C LEU A 51 3.99 -2.09 -10.52
N LEU A 52 5.18 -2.21 -11.13
CA LEU A 52 6.30 -1.27 -11.02
C LEU A 52 6.52 -0.66 -12.39
N GLU A 53 6.75 0.65 -12.47
CA GLU A 53 7.08 1.25 -13.76
C GLU A 53 8.44 0.79 -14.30
N PRO A 54 8.59 0.73 -15.63
CA PRO A 54 9.86 0.36 -16.23
C PRO A 54 10.95 1.38 -15.87
N PRO A 55 12.22 0.94 -15.79
CA PRO A 55 13.32 1.87 -15.63
C PRO A 55 13.37 2.85 -16.80
N GLU A 56 13.87 4.04 -16.52
CA GLU A 56 14.10 5.06 -17.53
C GLU A 56 15.44 4.81 -18.25
N GLY A 57 15.66 5.48 -19.38
CA GLY A 57 16.91 5.39 -20.13
C GLY A 57 16.99 4.23 -21.13
N ALA A 58 18.05 4.26 -21.97
CA ALA A 58 18.30 3.21 -22.96
C ALA A 58 18.80 1.92 -22.29
N LYS A 59 18.63 0.76 -22.94
CA LYS A 59 18.93 -0.58 -22.37
C LYS A 59 20.24 -0.69 -21.59
N ARG A 60 21.31 -0.04 -22.05
CA ARG A 60 22.66 -0.10 -21.44
C ARG A 60 22.89 0.96 -20.35
N GLY A 61 22.03 1.98 -20.27
CA GLY A 61 22.06 3.05 -19.27
C GLY A 61 20.70 3.21 -18.61
N SER A 62 20.05 2.09 -18.27
CA SER A 62 18.74 2.14 -17.64
C SER A 62 18.89 2.40 -16.14
N TYR A 63 18.05 3.28 -15.60
CA TYR A 63 18.10 3.70 -14.20
C TYR A 63 16.71 3.75 -13.57
N TYR A 64 16.68 3.65 -12.25
CA TYR A 64 15.49 3.79 -11.44
C TYR A 64 15.54 5.11 -10.68
N THR A 65 14.41 5.80 -10.56
CA THR A 65 14.33 7.03 -9.78
C THR A 65 13.85 6.73 -8.36
N ARG A 66 13.92 7.73 -7.47
CA ARG A 66 13.29 7.69 -6.15
C ARG A 66 11.83 7.25 -6.20
N ARG A 67 11.08 7.68 -7.21
CA ARG A 67 9.68 7.32 -7.41
C ARG A 67 9.48 5.81 -7.61
N HIS A 68 10.34 5.19 -8.41
CA HIS A 68 10.34 3.73 -8.57
C HIS A 68 10.65 3.02 -7.25
N LEU A 69 11.52 3.58 -6.42
CA LEU A 69 11.89 3.00 -5.13
C LEU A 69 10.71 3.06 -4.15
N GLU A 70 10.05 4.21 -4.05
CA GLU A 70 8.86 4.39 -3.21
C GLU A 70 7.72 3.44 -3.62
N GLN A 71 7.49 3.30 -4.93
CA GLN A 71 6.52 2.34 -5.47
C GLN A 71 6.88 0.89 -5.10
N LEU A 72 8.15 0.50 -5.25
CA LEU A 72 8.60 -0.86 -4.93
C LEU A 72 8.49 -1.17 -3.42
N LEU A 73 8.85 -0.21 -2.56
CA LEU A 73 8.70 -0.33 -1.12
C LEU A 73 7.23 -0.46 -0.70
N LEU A 74 6.33 0.27 -1.35
CA LEU A 74 4.90 0.17 -1.11
C LEU A 74 4.34 -1.20 -1.53
N ILE A 75 4.73 -1.71 -2.71
CA ILE A 75 4.36 -3.05 -3.17
C ILE A 75 4.83 -4.10 -2.15
N ARG A 76 6.08 -4.01 -1.70
CA ARG A 76 6.66 -4.91 -0.71
C ARG A 76 5.86 -4.88 0.60
N LYS A 77 5.58 -3.69 1.14
CA LYS A 77 4.80 -3.52 2.37
C LYS A 77 3.45 -4.26 2.29
N TRP A 78 2.72 -4.12 1.19
CA TRP A 78 1.43 -4.80 1.03
C TRP A 78 1.56 -6.29 0.78
N ALA A 79 2.57 -6.73 0.03
CA ALA A 79 2.84 -8.14 -0.20
C ALA A 79 3.22 -8.86 1.11
N ASP A 80 4.04 -8.23 1.96
CA ASP A 80 4.43 -8.74 3.28
C ASP A 80 3.21 -8.81 4.23
N ALA A 81 2.21 -7.95 4.04
CA ALA A 81 0.92 -8.01 4.72
C ALA A 81 -0.07 -9.03 4.12
N GLY A 82 0.34 -9.84 3.13
CA GLY A 82 -0.48 -10.88 2.52
C GLY A 82 -1.50 -10.40 1.48
N VAL A 83 -1.43 -9.14 1.04
CA VAL A 83 -2.32 -8.62 0.00
C VAL A 83 -1.96 -9.21 -1.35
N SER A 84 -2.95 -9.67 -2.12
CA SER A 84 -2.72 -10.23 -3.45
C SER A 84 -2.17 -9.17 -4.42
N LEU A 85 -1.27 -9.57 -5.32
CA LEU A 85 -0.65 -8.67 -6.31
C LEU A 85 -1.67 -7.97 -7.22
N GLU A 86 -2.76 -8.66 -7.58
CA GLU A 86 -3.86 -8.06 -8.35
C GLU A 86 -4.51 -6.90 -7.59
N ARG A 87 -4.75 -7.09 -6.28
CA ARG A 87 -5.32 -6.06 -5.41
C ARG A 87 -4.34 -4.92 -5.18
N ILE A 88 -3.04 -5.22 -4.98
CA ILE A 88 -1.99 -4.19 -4.91
C ILE A 88 -2.00 -3.32 -6.16
N GLY A 89 -2.11 -3.93 -7.35
CA GLY A 89 -2.22 -3.19 -8.60
C GLY A 89 -3.43 -2.26 -8.66
N ARG A 90 -4.59 -2.68 -8.14
CA ARG A 90 -5.77 -1.80 -8.01
C ARG A 90 -5.53 -0.67 -7.00
N LEU A 91 -4.90 -0.94 -5.86
CA LEU A 91 -4.58 0.07 -4.84
C LEU A 91 -3.63 1.14 -5.38
N LEU A 92 -2.60 0.74 -6.13
CA LEU A 92 -1.64 1.66 -6.75
C LEU A 92 -2.26 2.57 -7.81
N ARG A 93 -3.32 2.11 -8.50
CA ARG A 93 -4.07 2.91 -9.46
C ARG A 93 -5.15 3.80 -8.83
N GLY A 94 -5.40 3.64 -7.53
CA GLY A 94 -6.52 4.31 -6.85
C GLY A 94 -7.89 3.66 -7.09
N ASP A 95 -7.92 2.49 -7.73
CA ASP A 95 -9.16 1.77 -8.10
C ASP A 95 -9.66 0.82 -7.00
N ALA A 96 -8.97 0.72 -5.87
CA ALA A 96 -9.33 -0.17 -4.79
C ALA A 96 -9.78 0.59 -3.54
N GLU A 97 -10.89 0.10 -2.99
CA GLU A 97 -11.35 0.48 -1.66
C GLU A 97 -10.24 0.19 -0.62
N PRO A 98 -10.04 1.09 0.37
CA PRO A 98 -9.09 0.89 1.46
C PRO A 98 -9.26 -0.48 2.11
N LEU A 99 -8.16 -1.11 2.53
CA LEU A 99 -8.27 -2.39 3.23
C LEU A 99 -9.13 -2.21 4.50
N PRO A 100 -10.05 -3.15 4.81
CA PRO A 100 -10.67 -3.16 6.12
C PRO A 100 -9.55 -3.32 7.16
N PHE A 101 -9.52 -2.40 8.12
CA PHE A 101 -8.58 -2.46 9.24
C PHE A 101 -8.78 -3.78 9.99
N GLN A 102 -7.72 -4.59 10.08
CA GLN A 102 -7.70 -5.73 10.98
C GLN A 102 -7.00 -5.31 12.28
N PRO A 103 -7.68 -5.33 13.43
CA PRO A 103 -7.04 -4.97 14.70
C PRO A 103 -5.87 -5.93 14.99
N ALA A 104 -4.70 -5.38 15.28
CA ALA A 104 -3.54 -6.16 15.66
C ALA A 104 -3.72 -6.77 17.07
N PRO A 105 -3.06 -7.89 17.41
CA PRO A 105 -3.07 -8.41 18.78
C PRO A 105 -2.68 -7.32 19.79
N GLY A 106 -3.51 -7.12 20.82
CA GLY A 106 -3.35 -6.06 21.82
C GLY A 106 -4.11 -4.76 21.52
N THR A 107 -4.82 -4.66 20.40
CA THR A 107 -5.72 -3.53 20.11
C THR A 107 -6.93 -3.57 21.03
N VAL A 108 -7.20 -2.46 21.71
CA VAL A 108 -8.38 -2.27 22.57
C VAL A 108 -9.37 -1.36 21.85
N GLU A 109 -10.58 -1.86 21.61
CA GLU A 109 -11.67 -1.12 20.95
C GLU A 109 -12.86 -0.98 21.91
N VAL A 110 -13.53 0.17 21.88
CA VAL A 110 -14.75 0.42 22.68
C VAL A 110 -15.95 0.29 21.76
N TRP A 111 -16.70 -0.79 21.95
CA TRP A 111 -17.93 -1.07 21.23
C TRP A 111 -19.16 -0.81 22.13
N SER A 112 -20.15 -0.13 21.59
CA SER A 112 -21.50 -0.02 22.15
C SER A 112 -22.34 -1.19 21.65
N ARG A 113 -22.73 -2.10 22.54
CA ARG A 113 -23.71 -3.15 22.27
C ARG A 113 -25.10 -2.69 22.70
N VAL A 114 -26.04 -2.69 21.77
CA VAL A 114 -27.42 -2.23 21.96
C VAL A 114 -28.36 -3.36 21.59
N THR A 115 -29.25 -3.74 22.49
CA THR A 115 -30.31 -4.71 22.19
C THR A 115 -31.53 -3.95 21.67
N LEU A 116 -31.95 -4.20 20.43
CA LEU A 116 -33.11 -3.54 19.83
C LEU A 116 -34.40 -4.31 20.16
N ARG A 117 -34.34 -5.65 20.15
CA ARG A 117 -35.39 -6.57 20.62
C ARG A 117 -34.76 -7.93 20.95
N PRO A 118 -35.45 -8.84 21.65
CA PRO A 118 -34.92 -10.18 21.87
C PRO A 118 -34.50 -10.84 20.54
N GLY A 119 -33.23 -11.23 20.44
CA GLY A 119 -32.65 -11.82 19.23
C GLY A 119 -32.09 -10.83 18.20
N LEU A 120 -32.20 -9.51 18.42
CA LEU A 120 -31.62 -8.48 17.55
C LEU A 120 -30.73 -7.52 18.35
N GLU A 121 -29.44 -7.56 18.05
CA GLU A 121 -28.42 -6.70 18.64
C GLU A 121 -27.74 -5.83 17.58
N LEU A 122 -27.34 -4.64 17.99
CA LEU A 122 -26.58 -3.68 17.21
C LEU A 122 -25.26 -3.38 17.93
N HIS A 123 -24.15 -3.59 17.23
CA HIS A 123 -22.80 -3.27 17.70
C HIS A 123 -22.29 -2.05 16.94
N ILE A 124 -21.90 -1.01 17.66
CA ILE A 124 -21.40 0.25 17.09
C ILE A 124 -20.04 0.54 17.69
N GLU A 125 -19.07 0.95 16.87
CA GLU A 125 -17.82 1.57 17.30
C GLU A 125 -17.91 3.07 16.96
N PRO A 126 -18.41 3.93 17.87
CA PRO A 126 -18.73 5.33 17.53
C PRO A 126 -17.53 6.11 17.02
N GLY A 127 -16.36 5.86 17.61
CA GLY A 127 -15.11 6.52 17.22
C GLY A 127 -14.71 6.24 15.77
N ARG A 128 -14.95 5.02 15.27
CA ARG A 128 -14.63 4.65 13.88
C ARG A 128 -15.60 5.25 12.88
N LEU A 129 -16.86 5.44 13.29
CA LEU A 129 -17.88 6.07 12.46
C LEU A 129 -17.83 7.62 12.53
N GLY A 130 -17.00 8.19 13.41
CA GLY A 130 -16.96 9.63 13.65
C GLY A 130 -18.26 10.17 14.24
N LEU A 131 -19.05 9.32 14.93
CA LEU A 131 -20.32 9.70 15.53
C LEU A 131 -20.12 10.24 16.94
N ASP A 132 -20.77 11.36 17.25
CA ASP A 132 -20.88 11.87 18.62
C ASP A 132 -21.98 11.15 19.42
N ALA A 133 -22.07 11.48 20.71
CA ALA A 133 -23.04 10.85 21.62
C ALA A 133 -24.51 11.19 21.29
N GLU A 134 -24.78 12.31 20.60
CA GLU A 134 -26.13 12.69 20.19
C GLU A 134 -26.55 11.90 18.95
N GLN A 135 -25.67 11.82 17.96
CA GLN A 135 -25.85 11.05 16.74
C GLN A 135 -26.01 9.54 17.04
N VAL A 136 -25.21 8.98 17.96
CA VAL A 136 -25.37 7.58 18.39
C VAL A 136 -26.74 7.35 19.02
N ARG A 137 -27.19 8.22 19.92
CA ARG A 137 -28.52 8.11 20.54
C ARG A 137 -29.65 8.24 19.51
N GLY A 138 -29.51 9.16 18.56
CA GLY A 138 -30.45 9.34 17.46
C GLY A 138 -30.58 8.09 16.60
N LEU A 139 -29.46 7.50 16.20
CA LEU A 139 -29.42 6.24 15.44
C LEU A 139 -30.12 5.10 16.19
N ILE A 140 -29.80 4.92 17.47
CA ILE A 140 -30.42 3.88 18.31
C ILE A 140 -31.95 4.08 18.38
N THR A 141 -32.40 5.32 18.58
CA THR A 141 -33.82 5.66 18.68
C THR A 141 -34.55 5.35 17.37
N GLN A 142 -33.98 5.74 16.23
CA GLN A 142 -34.57 5.49 14.92
C GLN A 142 -34.63 4.00 14.60
N LEU A 143 -33.55 3.25 14.86
CA LEU A 143 -33.53 1.81 14.62
C LEU A 143 -34.50 1.05 15.51
N SER A 144 -34.63 1.46 16.77
CA SER A 144 -35.60 0.85 17.70
C SER A 144 -37.04 1.05 17.20
N ALA A 145 -37.40 2.26 16.74
CA ALA A 145 -38.71 2.54 16.18
C ALA A 145 -39.02 1.73 14.91
N VAL A 146 -38.04 1.57 14.01
CA VAL A 146 -38.19 0.71 12.81
C VAL A 146 -38.42 -0.75 13.22
N VAL A 147 -37.65 -1.25 14.17
CA VAL A 147 -37.72 -2.64 14.64
C VAL A 147 -39.04 -2.95 15.35
N GLU A 148 -39.62 -1.98 16.05
CA GLU A 148 -40.96 -2.08 16.62
C GLU A 148 -42.03 -2.16 15.53
N GLY A 149 -41.89 -1.35 14.46
CA GLY A 149 -42.81 -1.35 13.32
C GLY A 149 -42.84 -2.68 12.54
N LEU A 150 -41.72 -3.41 12.48
CA LEU A 150 -41.63 -4.73 11.82
C LEU A 150 -42.50 -5.82 12.48
N GLY A 151 -42.97 -5.61 13.71
CA GLY A 151 -43.86 -6.53 14.41
C GLY A 151 -45.35 -6.33 14.14
N HIS A 152 -45.74 -5.26 13.44
CA HIS A 152 -47.15 -4.88 13.29
C HIS A 152 -47.78 -5.27 11.93
N ASP A 153 -46.99 -5.77 10.98
CA ASP A 153 -47.40 -5.97 9.59
C ASP A 153 -47.90 -7.39 9.25
N GLY A 154 -48.43 -8.12 10.24
CA GLY A 154 -48.83 -9.49 10.00
C GLY A 154 -49.75 -10.10 11.04
N THR A 155 -50.96 -9.55 11.22
CA THR A 155 -52.18 -10.36 11.44
C THR A 155 -53.42 -9.52 11.17
N ASP A 156 -53.97 -9.62 9.96
CA ASP A 156 -55.43 -9.67 9.72
C ASP A 156 -55.72 -10.36 8.38
#